data_AF-Q6BRN6-F1
#
_entry.id   AF-Q6BRN6-F1
#
_cell.length_a   1.000
_cell.length_b   1.000
_cell.length_c   1.000
_cell.angle_alpha   90.00
_cell.angle_beta   90.00
_cell.angle_gamma   90.00
#
_symmetry.space_group_name_H-M   'P 1'
#
loop_
_entity.id
_entity.type
_entity.pdbx_description
1 polymer ?
#
loop_
_entity_poly.entity_id
_entity_poly.type
_entity_poly.pdbx_seq_one_letter_code
_entity_poly.pdbx_strand_id
1 'polypeptide(L)'
;MYGPTPRLVRFGVSIPRRQLLRSKSYYLSEKWMKEPFEIGYPVSTSQVKEDSKLLRQKLFPATCLTEYDHFVQDSNHEFKLDEWNQLDSDQIYKYQKMVDDDKPQYVHPKPQYATGFELFKIESQLNRHEKKYWSMLSSRDKEGYYDSQIIEHLYNERLRIWMGYEIVAYLKRNSSKYMFNPYPLSGLYPWEIIKDKLRVKGDIYDFEKDYYDTLIKETFGRNSQRKALQIYYTDILHEIDDDNFYYAKVERMFNNLPPPKKQYYLEKERKRQEHAMKIRLRPYKHKTPYSRFLIQFSKTYEPTNEELNGLNSNASKNNMQKLATTKAAAREWKTFTEEEKKLYEDVDKISSNTRLYKEMILDWKVEMVMDYIYEMGGVYGLHSSYNWREDMHEKINGYRYLNRMYVDKLVYLHKGNLVVTRD
;
A
#
# COMPACT_ATOMS: atom_id res chain seq x y z
N MET A 1 41.91 -21.41 24.04
CA MET A 1 41.66 -20.54 22.87
C MET A 1 40.15 -20.31 22.76
N TYR A 2 39.65 -19.19 23.25
CA TYR A 2 38.23 -18.83 23.14
C TYR A 2 38.05 -17.96 21.89
N GLY A 3 37.36 -18.48 20.89
CA GLY A 3 36.96 -17.70 19.72
C GLY A 3 35.92 -16.63 20.09
N PRO A 4 35.84 -15.51 19.36
CA PRO A 4 34.91 -14.44 19.69
C PRO A 4 33.48 -14.88 19.40
N THR A 5 32.65 -14.92 20.44
CA THR A 5 31.20 -15.11 20.35
C THR A 5 30.59 -13.91 19.60
N PRO A 6 29.83 -14.11 18.51
CA PRO A 6 29.16 -13.00 17.84
C PRO A 6 28.11 -12.41 18.78
N ARG A 7 28.35 -11.16 19.21
CA ARG A 7 27.40 -10.38 20.02
C ARG A 7 26.14 -10.09 19.19
N LEU A 8 25.01 -10.60 19.65
CA LEU A 8 23.68 -10.16 19.24
C LEU A 8 23.54 -8.66 19.54
N VAL A 9 23.63 -7.84 18.51
CA VAL A 9 23.27 -6.42 18.60
C VAL A 9 21.75 -6.33 18.55
N ARG A 10 21.12 -6.17 19.72
CA ARG A 10 19.73 -5.70 19.79
C ARG A 10 19.72 -4.25 19.33
N PHE A 11 19.43 -4.01 18.06
CA PHE A 11 19.07 -2.68 17.60
C PHE A 11 17.65 -2.39 18.10
N GLY A 12 17.54 -1.63 19.19
CA GLY A 12 16.29 -0.99 19.58
C GLY A 12 15.97 0.13 18.60
N VAL A 13 15.56 -0.22 17.38
CA VAL A 13 15.02 0.76 16.43
C VAL A 13 13.58 1.03 16.87
N SER A 14 13.39 1.97 17.81
CA SER A 14 12.06 2.52 18.00
C SER A 14 11.73 3.33 16.74
N ILE A 15 10.78 2.84 15.95
CA ILE A 15 10.19 3.63 14.88
C ILE A 15 9.27 4.60 15.59
N PRO A 16 9.56 5.93 15.59
CA PRO A 16 8.64 6.86 16.20
C PRO A 16 7.37 6.89 15.35
N ARG A 17 6.33 6.19 15.81
CA ARG A 17 4.98 6.38 15.29
C ARG A 17 4.58 7.82 15.61
N ARG A 18 4.20 8.58 14.60
CA ARG A 18 3.74 9.96 14.78
C ARG A 18 2.52 9.98 15.71
N GLN A 19 2.62 10.69 16.83
CA GLN A 19 1.46 11.36 17.41
C GLN A 19 1.25 12.64 16.61
N LEU A 20 0.32 12.63 15.66
CA LEU A 20 -0.20 13.88 15.10
C LEU A 20 -1.31 14.35 16.02
N LEU A 21 -1.05 15.43 16.76
CA LEU A 21 -2.11 16.29 17.27
C LEU A 21 -2.89 16.81 16.07
N ARG A 22 -4.09 16.26 15.89
CA ARG A 22 -5.03 16.71 14.88
C ARG A 22 -5.35 18.16 15.18
N SER A 23 -4.89 19.08 14.35
CA SER A 23 -5.50 20.42 14.31
C SER A 23 -6.96 20.18 13.99
N LYS A 24 -7.87 20.55 14.90
CA LYS A 24 -9.33 20.48 14.71
C LYS A 24 -9.66 21.11 13.35
N SER A 25 -9.78 20.29 12.32
CA SER A 25 -10.14 20.73 10.99
C SER A 25 -11.65 20.91 11.00
N TYR A 26 -12.01 22.17 11.10
CA TYR A 26 -13.35 22.73 10.95
C TYR A 26 -14.03 22.25 9.65
N TYR A 27 -15.35 22.01 9.76
CA TYR A 27 -16.38 21.81 8.72
C TYR A 27 -16.48 20.41 8.07
N LEU A 28 -17.55 19.62 8.31
CA LEU A 28 -18.99 19.87 8.06
C LEU A 28 -19.27 20.31 6.62
N SER A 29 -19.38 19.32 5.73
CA SER A 29 -20.28 19.41 4.58
C SER A 29 -21.00 18.08 4.51
N GLU A 30 -22.29 18.07 4.82
CA GLU A 30 -23.21 16.96 4.56
C GLU A 30 -23.48 16.75 3.06
N LYS A 31 -22.79 17.48 2.18
CA LYS A 31 -23.02 17.50 0.74
C LYS A 31 -21.70 17.41 -0.02
N TRP A 32 -21.03 16.27 0.10
CA TRP A 32 -20.01 15.88 -0.85
C TRP A 32 -20.71 15.33 -2.10
N MET A 33 -20.65 16.08 -3.20
CA MET A 33 -21.32 15.78 -4.48
C MET A 33 -20.32 15.27 -5.52
N LYS A 34 -19.43 14.39 -5.10
CA LYS A 34 -18.87 13.32 -5.94
C LYS A 34 -19.41 12.04 -5.31
N GLU A 35 -19.85 11.05 -6.08
CA GLU A 35 -20.26 9.78 -5.46
C GLU A 35 -19.09 9.30 -4.59
N PRO A 36 -19.27 9.26 -3.26
CA PRO A 36 -18.21 8.85 -2.37
C PRO A 36 -17.96 7.37 -2.67
N PHE A 37 -16.73 7.05 -3.07
CA PHE A 37 -16.41 5.70 -3.50
C PHE A 37 -16.24 4.82 -2.28
N GLU A 38 -16.71 3.58 -2.38
CA GLU A 38 -16.44 2.61 -1.34
C GLU A 38 -14.97 2.18 -1.41
N ILE A 39 -14.24 2.46 -0.33
CA ILE A 39 -12.84 2.07 -0.14
C ILE A 39 -12.74 0.58 0.22
N GLY A 40 -13.89 -0.12 0.19
CA GLY A 40 -14.05 -1.45 0.77
C GLY A 40 -14.05 -1.38 2.30
N TYR A 41 -13.46 -2.39 2.92
CA TYR A 41 -13.40 -2.49 4.37
C TYR A 41 -12.68 -1.27 4.99
N PRO A 42 -13.10 -0.73 6.15
CA PRO A 42 -14.21 -1.18 7.00
C PRO A 42 -15.59 -0.65 6.60
N VAL A 43 -15.69 0.22 5.59
CA VAL A 43 -16.93 0.92 5.27
C VAL A 43 -17.58 0.33 4.03
N SER A 44 -18.32 -0.74 4.27
CA SER A 44 -19.20 -1.35 3.27
C SER A 44 -20.64 -1.00 3.61
N THR A 45 -21.39 -0.47 2.64
CA THR A 45 -22.84 -0.35 2.76
C THR A 45 -23.50 -1.72 2.99
N SER A 46 -24.72 -1.76 3.51
CA SER A 46 -25.46 -3.02 3.69
C SER A 46 -25.58 -3.81 2.38
N GLN A 47 -25.78 -3.10 1.25
CA GLN A 47 -25.81 -3.71 -0.07
C GLN A 47 -24.48 -4.39 -0.42
N VAL A 48 -23.36 -3.71 -0.19
CA VAL A 48 -22.03 -4.27 -0.50
C VAL A 48 -21.63 -5.41 0.42
N LYS A 49 -22.13 -5.42 1.66
CA LYS A 49 -21.98 -6.58 2.55
C LYS A 49 -22.72 -7.80 2.01
N GLU A 50 -23.96 -7.64 1.53
CA GLU A 50 -24.73 -8.73 0.92
C GLU A 50 -24.10 -9.17 -0.41
N ASP A 51 -23.74 -8.24 -1.29
CA ASP A 51 -23.05 -8.54 -2.55
C ASP A 51 -21.74 -9.31 -2.29
N SER A 52 -20.96 -8.91 -1.27
CA SER A 52 -19.72 -9.61 -0.88
C SER A 52 -20.00 -10.99 -0.34
N LYS A 53 -21.05 -11.17 0.47
CA LYS A 53 -21.46 -12.46 1.02
C LYS A 53 -21.88 -13.43 -0.09
N LEU A 54 -22.74 -12.99 -1.00
CA LEU A 54 -23.19 -13.77 -2.16
C LEU A 54 -22.01 -14.15 -3.05
N LEU A 55 -21.12 -13.20 -3.35
CA LEU A 55 -19.94 -13.46 -4.16
C LEU A 55 -18.96 -14.42 -3.48
N ARG A 56 -18.78 -14.31 -2.16
CA ARG A 56 -17.96 -15.25 -1.38
C ARG A 56 -18.55 -16.66 -1.36
N GLN A 57 -19.87 -16.79 -1.22
CA GLN A 57 -20.54 -18.09 -1.32
C GLN A 57 -20.35 -18.72 -2.70
N LYS A 58 -20.42 -17.91 -3.75
CA LYS A 58 -20.19 -18.37 -5.13
C LYS A 58 -18.74 -18.83 -5.36
N LEU A 59 -17.76 -18.03 -4.94
CA LEU A 59 -16.35 -18.30 -5.25
C LEU A 59 -15.68 -19.27 -4.27
N PHE A 60 -16.19 -19.39 -3.05
CA PHE A 60 -15.64 -20.23 -2.00
C PHE A 60 -16.76 -20.99 -1.29
N PRO A 61 -17.47 -21.88 -2.01
CA PRO A 61 -18.55 -22.66 -1.42
C PRO A 61 -18.00 -23.55 -0.31
N ALA A 62 -18.77 -23.68 0.78
CA ALA A 62 -18.41 -24.60 1.88
C ALA A 62 -18.48 -26.07 1.43
N THR A 63 -19.38 -26.37 0.48
CA THR A 63 -19.58 -27.67 -0.15
C THR A 63 -19.68 -27.45 -1.65
N CYS A 64 -18.80 -28.10 -2.42
CA CYS A 64 -18.96 -28.12 -3.88
C CYS A 64 -20.12 -29.04 -4.24
N LEU A 65 -20.90 -28.67 -5.26
CA LEU A 65 -21.91 -29.55 -5.82
C LEU A 65 -21.22 -30.78 -6.40
N THR A 66 -21.80 -31.94 -6.13
CA THR A 66 -21.41 -33.23 -6.69
C THR A 66 -22.16 -33.48 -7.99
N GLU A 67 -21.75 -34.50 -8.73
CA GLU A 67 -22.45 -34.92 -9.95
C GLU A 67 -23.91 -35.28 -9.65
N TYR A 68 -24.16 -35.88 -8.47
CA TYR A 68 -25.50 -36.18 -7.96
C TYR A 68 -26.32 -34.91 -7.71
N ASP A 69 -25.73 -33.87 -7.13
CA ASP A 69 -26.44 -32.61 -6.86
C ASP A 69 -26.89 -31.93 -8.16
N HIS A 70 -26.06 -31.96 -9.21
CA HIS A 70 -26.44 -31.46 -10.53
C HIS A 70 -27.52 -32.30 -11.20
N PHE A 71 -27.47 -33.63 -11.04
CA PHE A 71 -28.54 -34.50 -11.51
C PHE A 71 -29.88 -34.16 -10.88
N VAL A 72 -29.91 -33.98 -9.56
CA VAL A 72 -31.14 -33.61 -8.83
C VAL A 72 -31.69 -32.24 -9.26
N GLN A 73 -30.82 -31.28 -9.59
CA GLN A 73 -31.22 -29.96 -10.08
C GLN A 73 -31.77 -29.99 -11.51
N ASP A 74 -31.15 -30.80 -12.38
CA ASP A 74 -31.51 -30.93 -13.80
C ASP A 74 -32.85 -31.67 -14.00
N SER A 75 -33.19 -32.61 -13.11
CA SER A 75 -34.43 -33.40 -13.18
C SER A 75 -35.69 -32.64 -12.75
N ASN A 76 -35.55 -31.46 -12.12
CA ASN A 76 -36.63 -30.52 -11.76
C ASN A 76 -37.86 -31.08 -11.01
N HIS A 77 -37.87 -32.34 -10.56
CA HIS A 77 -38.97 -33.02 -9.87
C HIS A 77 -38.45 -33.88 -8.70
N GLU A 78 -39.32 -34.17 -7.71
CA GLU A 78 -39.05 -35.11 -6.60
C GLU A 78 -38.73 -36.51 -7.17
N PHE A 79 -37.46 -36.89 -7.23
CA PHE A 79 -37.07 -38.20 -7.77
C PHE A 79 -36.00 -38.96 -6.98
N LYS A 80 -36.02 -40.28 -7.23
CA LYS A 80 -35.56 -41.37 -6.37
C LYS A 80 -34.16 -41.84 -6.78
N LEU A 81 -33.34 -42.19 -5.78
CA LEU A 81 -31.95 -42.69 -5.89
C LEU A 81 -31.75 -43.79 -6.95
N ASP A 82 -32.80 -44.54 -7.28
CA ASP A 82 -32.79 -45.61 -8.29
C ASP A 82 -32.49 -45.12 -9.70
N GLU A 83 -32.86 -43.88 -10.06
CA GLU A 83 -32.58 -43.33 -11.40
C GLU A 83 -31.13 -42.91 -11.57
N TRP A 84 -30.52 -42.36 -10.51
CA TRP A 84 -29.09 -42.05 -10.49
C TRP A 84 -28.23 -43.28 -10.72
N ASN A 85 -28.60 -44.41 -10.10
CA ASN A 85 -27.89 -45.67 -10.24
C ASN A 85 -28.09 -46.34 -11.62
N GLN A 86 -28.99 -45.83 -12.46
CA GLN A 86 -29.27 -46.33 -13.81
C GLN A 86 -28.64 -45.48 -14.92
N LEU A 87 -27.95 -44.38 -14.56
CA LEU A 87 -27.29 -43.54 -15.55
C LEU A 87 -26.16 -44.30 -16.27
N ASP A 88 -26.10 -44.14 -17.58
CA ASP A 88 -24.98 -44.63 -18.38
C ASP A 88 -23.73 -43.74 -18.23
N SER A 89 -22.61 -44.18 -18.81
CA SER A 89 -21.34 -43.45 -18.71
C SER A 89 -21.38 -42.06 -19.35
N ASP A 90 -22.16 -41.85 -20.41
CA ASP A 90 -22.26 -40.57 -21.10
C ASP A 90 -23.09 -39.58 -20.27
N GLN A 91 -24.14 -40.06 -19.61
CA GLN A 91 -24.95 -39.28 -18.68
C GLN A 91 -24.18 -38.91 -17.41
N ILE A 92 -23.40 -39.83 -16.83
CA ILE A 92 -22.52 -39.50 -15.70
C ILE A 92 -21.48 -38.45 -16.13
N TYR A 93 -20.90 -38.59 -17.33
CA TYR A 93 -19.95 -37.63 -17.86
C TYR A 93 -20.55 -36.23 -18.05
N LYS A 94 -21.82 -36.12 -18.45
CA LYS A 94 -22.56 -34.85 -18.49
C LYS A 94 -22.51 -34.14 -17.13
N TYR A 95 -22.86 -34.84 -16.05
CA TYR A 95 -22.90 -34.25 -14.70
C TYR A 95 -21.50 -33.96 -14.16
N GLN A 96 -20.51 -34.80 -14.48
CA GLN A 96 -19.11 -34.51 -14.14
C GLN A 96 -18.60 -33.25 -14.83
N LYS A 97 -18.97 -33.04 -16.10
CA LYS A 97 -18.66 -31.81 -16.82
C LYS A 97 -19.35 -30.59 -16.19
N MET A 98 -20.60 -30.73 -15.74
CA MET A 98 -21.29 -29.66 -15.01
C MET A 98 -20.57 -29.30 -13.71
N VAL A 99 -20.14 -30.30 -12.93
CA VAL A 99 -19.32 -30.08 -11.73
C VAL A 99 -18.02 -29.34 -12.06
N ASP A 100 -17.33 -29.73 -13.13
CA ASP A 100 -16.07 -29.10 -13.53
C ASP A 100 -16.26 -27.69 -14.09
N ASP A 101 -17.36 -27.43 -14.79
CA ASP A 101 -17.74 -26.10 -15.30
C ASP A 101 -18.16 -25.15 -14.15
N ASP A 102 -18.80 -25.67 -13.10
CA ASP A 102 -19.24 -24.90 -11.92
C ASP A 102 -18.15 -24.71 -10.85
N LYS A 103 -17.05 -25.46 -10.93
CA LYS A 103 -15.91 -25.29 -10.00
C LYS A 103 -15.28 -23.90 -10.16
N PRO A 104 -15.13 -23.14 -9.06
CA PRO A 104 -14.47 -21.84 -9.12
C PRO A 104 -13.03 -21.94 -9.65
N GLN A 105 -12.71 -21.19 -10.71
CA GLN A 105 -11.36 -21.11 -11.26
C GLN A 105 -10.56 -19.99 -10.59
N TYR A 106 -9.60 -20.38 -9.75
CA TYR A 106 -8.69 -19.46 -9.07
C TYR A 106 -7.47 -19.10 -9.90
N VAL A 107 -7.03 -17.83 -9.81
CA VAL A 107 -5.85 -17.32 -10.52
C VAL A 107 -4.57 -17.60 -9.74
N HIS A 108 -4.63 -17.56 -8.41
CA HIS A 108 -3.49 -17.76 -7.53
C HIS A 108 -3.63 -19.07 -6.73
N PRO A 109 -2.53 -19.77 -6.44
CA PRO A 109 -2.57 -20.98 -5.62
C PRO A 109 -3.03 -20.64 -4.20
N LYS A 110 -3.91 -21.49 -3.64
CA LYS A 110 -4.38 -21.36 -2.27
C LYS A 110 -3.20 -21.45 -1.29
N PRO A 111 -3.08 -20.56 -0.29
CA PRO A 111 -2.06 -20.64 0.74
C PRO A 111 -2.08 -21.98 1.47
N GLN A 112 -0.89 -22.53 1.71
CA GLN A 112 -0.70 -23.75 2.49
C GLN A 112 -0.52 -23.42 3.98
N TYR A 113 -1.06 -24.30 4.84
CA TYR A 113 -0.74 -24.28 6.26
C TYR A 113 0.73 -24.70 6.42
N ALA A 114 1.54 -23.86 7.05
CA ALA A 114 2.98 -24.03 7.12
C ALA A 114 3.49 -23.69 8.51
N THR A 115 4.43 -24.49 9.01
CA THR A 115 5.06 -24.35 10.33
C THR A 115 6.58 -24.43 10.19
N GLY A 116 7.31 -24.05 11.25
CA GLY A 116 8.74 -24.21 11.35
C GLY A 116 9.52 -23.57 10.19
N PHE A 117 10.37 -24.38 9.56
CA PHE A 117 11.22 -23.94 8.45
C PHE A 117 10.43 -23.46 7.23
N GLU A 118 9.30 -24.08 6.90
CA GLU A 118 8.50 -23.68 5.74
C GLU A 118 7.84 -22.32 5.95
N LEU A 119 7.36 -22.04 7.16
CA LEU A 119 6.84 -20.71 7.48
C LEU A 119 7.94 -19.65 7.41
N PHE A 120 9.14 -19.94 7.95
CA PHE A 120 10.30 -19.06 7.82
C PHE A 120 10.67 -18.76 6.36
N LYS A 121 10.63 -19.78 5.50
CA LYS A 121 10.89 -19.62 4.08
C LYS A 121 9.90 -18.64 3.44
N ILE A 122 8.61 -18.81 3.73
CA ILE A 122 7.54 -17.94 3.25
C ILE A 122 7.74 -16.48 3.71
N GLU A 123 8.01 -16.25 5.00
CA GLU A 123 8.15 -14.89 5.56
C GLU A 123 9.46 -14.19 5.15
N SER A 124 10.58 -14.93 5.17
CA SER A 124 11.91 -14.37 4.96
C SER A 124 12.17 -13.98 3.52
N GLN A 125 11.59 -14.72 2.55
CA GLN A 125 11.80 -14.52 1.10
C GLN A 125 13.28 -14.41 0.72
N LEU A 126 14.15 -15.05 1.51
CA LEU A 126 15.58 -15.10 1.27
C LEU A 126 15.85 -16.25 0.31
N ASN A 127 15.51 -16.08 -0.98
CA ASN A 127 15.52 -17.11 -2.03
C ASN A 127 16.82 -17.94 -2.17
N ARG A 128 17.91 -17.59 -1.48
CA ARG A 128 19.18 -18.34 -1.45
C ARG A 128 19.63 -18.56 -0.02
N HIS A 129 20.11 -19.77 0.28
CA HIS A 129 20.68 -20.16 1.58
C HIS A 129 19.72 -20.13 2.77
N GLU A 130 18.42 -20.35 2.55
CA GLU A 130 17.38 -20.38 3.59
C GLU A 130 17.75 -21.31 4.76
N LYS A 131 18.24 -22.53 4.47
CA LYS A 131 18.70 -23.49 5.50
C LYS A 131 19.85 -22.94 6.36
N LYS A 132 20.78 -22.20 5.75
CA LYS A 132 21.88 -21.54 6.45
C LYS A 132 21.32 -20.47 7.38
N TYR A 133 20.45 -19.60 6.90
CA TYR A 133 19.85 -18.54 7.72
C TYR A 133 18.96 -19.10 8.83
N TRP A 134 18.19 -20.15 8.55
CA TRP A 134 17.45 -20.87 9.58
C TRP A 134 18.38 -21.39 10.68
N SER A 135 19.53 -21.96 10.33
CA SER A 135 20.50 -22.43 11.31
C SER A 135 21.08 -21.31 12.19
N MET A 136 21.15 -20.07 11.67
CA MET A 136 21.62 -18.88 12.38
C MET A 136 20.59 -18.27 13.34
N LEU A 137 19.32 -18.67 13.26
CA LEU A 137 18.29 -18.22 14.20
C LEU A 137 18.53 -18.78 15.61
N SER A 138 18.25 -17.97 16.62
CA SER A 138 18.24 -18.43 18.01
C SER A 138 17.14 -19.48 18.23
N SER A 139 17.29 -20.36 19.24
CA SER A 139 16.25 -21.34 19.59
C SER A 139 14.90 -20.67 19.84
N ARG A 140 14.91 -19.53 20.55
CA ARG A 140 13.72 -18.72 20.82
C ARG A 140 13.06 -18.17 19.54
N ASP A 141 13.83 -17.79 18.53
CA ASP A 141 13.26 -17.31 17.26
C ASP A 141 12.67 -18.45 16.43
N LYS A 142 13.25 -19.66 16.52
CA LYS A 142 12.75 -20.88 15.89
C LYS A 142 11.46 -21.36 16.55
N GLU A 143 11.38 -21.35 17.88
CA GLU A 143 10.19 -21.73 18.65
C GLU A 143 8.95 -20.94 18.21
N GLY A 144 9.09 -19.64 17.96
CA GLY A 144 7.98 -18.82 17.45
C GLY A 144 7.45 -19.23 16.07
N TYR A 145 8.17 -20.06 15.30
CA TYR A 145 7.66 -20.65 14.06
C TYR A 145 6.87 -21.96 14.29
N TYR A 146 6.79 -22.44 15.53
CA TYR A 146 6.00 -23.61 15.93
C TYR A 146 4.83 -23.26 16.86
N ASP A 147 4.64 -21.98 17.19
CA ASP A 147 3.53 -21.50 18.00
C ASP A 147 2.20 -21.65 17.24
N SER A 148 1.35 -22.57 17.70
CA SER A 148 0.09 -22.91 17.03
C SER A 148 -0.87 -21.73 16.90
N GLN A 149 -0.93 -20.85 17.90
CA GLN A 149 -1.85 -19.70 17.89
C GLN A 149 -1.41 -18.67 16.86
N ILE A 150 -0.12 -18.35 16.82
CA ILE A 150 0.44 -17.43 15.83
C ILE A 150 0.29 -18.00 14.42
N ILE A 151 0.59 -19.28 14.23
CA ILE A 151 0.52 -19.93 12.92
C ILE A 151 -0.91 -19.95 12.38
N GLU A 152 -1.87 -20.32 13.23
CA GLU A 152 -3.29 -20.34 12.84
C GLU A 152 -3.76 -18.94 12.44
N HIS A 153 -3.42 -17.92 13.24
CA HIS A 153 -3.73 -16.53 12.91
C HIS A 153 -3.14 -16.10 11.57
N LEU A 154 -1.83 -16.30 11.36
CA LEU A 154 -1.14 -15.94 10.11
C LEU A 154 -1.66 -16.73 8.90
N TYR A 155 -2.08 -17.99 9.11
CA TYR A 155 -2.71 -18.78 8.06
C TYR A 155 -4.08 -18.21 7.68
N ASN A 156 -4.92 -17.89 8.66
CA ASN A 156 -6.25 -17.32 8.43
C ASN A 156 -6.17 -15.95 7.74
N GLU A 157 -5.21 -15.11 8.13
CA GLU A 157 -4.97 -13.84 7.43
C GLU A 157 -4.50 -14.04 5.98
N ARG A 158 -3.57 -14.98 5.73
CA ARG A 158 -3.16 -15.33 4.36
C ARG A 158 -4.33 -15.83 3.52
N LEU A 159 -5.21 -16.65 4.09
CA LEU A 159 -6.43 -17.10 3.42
C LEU A 159 -7.35 -15.93 3.10
N ARG A 160 -7.61 -15.02 4.05
CA ARG A 160 -8.43 -13.83 3.83
C ARG A 160 -7.90 -12.98 2.69
N ILE A 161 -6.59 -12.69 2.70
CA ILE A 161 -5.94 -11.87 1.67
C ILE A 161 -6.01 -12.56 0.31
N TRP A 162 -5.71 -13.86 0.24
CA TRP A 162 -5.83 -14.65 -0.98
C TRP A 162 -7.25 -14.60 -1.55
N MET A 163 -8.27 -14.88 -0.73
CA MET A 163 -9.68 -14.80 -1.14
C MET A 163 -10.03 -13.40 -1.68
N GLY A 164 -9.53 -12.34 -1.03
CA GLY A 164 -9.75 -10.97 -1.48
C GLY A 164 -9.19 -10.71 -2.89
N TYR A 165 -8.00 -11.22 -3.19
CA TYR A 165 -7.41 -11.07 -4.53
C TYR A 165 -8.07 -11.95 -5.60
N GLU A 166 -8.58 -13.13 -5.23
CA GLU A 166 -9.40 -13.95 -6.13
C GLU A 166 -10.73 -13.26 -6.49
N ILE A 167 -11.39 -12.64 -5.50
CA ILE A 167 -12.58 -11.80 -5.73
C ILE A 167 -12.26 -10.68 -6.72
N VAL A 168 -11.16 -9.94 -6.50
CA VAL A 168 -10.73 -8.86 -7.40
C VAL A 168 -10.49 -9.38 -8.82
N ALA A 169 -9.82 -10.53 -8.97
CA ALA A 169 -9.54 -11.13 -10.27
C ALA A 169 -10.81 -11.61 -10.98
N TYR A 170 -11.79 -12.14 -10.23
CA TYR A 170 -13.10 -12.49 -10.77
C TYR A 170 -13.86 -11.26 -11.24
N LEU A 171 -13.92 -10.20 -10.42
CA LEU A 171 -14.63 -8.96 -10.75
C LEU A 171 -14.06 -8.27 -11.98
N LYS A 172 -12.74 -8.18 -12.10
CA LYS A 172 -12.07 -7.62 -13.30
C LYS A 172 -12.41 -8.37 -14.59
N ARG A 173 -12.68 -9.68 -14.53
CA ARG A 173 -13.00 -10.51 -15.69
C ARG A 173 -14.49 -10.51 -16.04
N ASN A 174 -15.35 -10.46 -15.03
CA ASN A 174 -16.78 -10.80 -15.18
C ASN A 174 -17.74 -9.66 -14.82
N SER A 175 -17.25 -8.50 -14.40
CA SER A 175 -18.12 -7.40 -14.00
C SER A 175 -17.62 -6.05 -14.50
N SER A 176 -18.35 -5.45 -15.44
CA SER A 176 -18.12 -4.07 -15.88
C SER A 176 -18.35 -3.06 -14.75
N LYS A 177 -19.35 -3.32 -13.88
CA LYS A 177 -19.67 -2.48 -12.70
C LYS A 177 -18.46 -2.23 -11.80
N TYR A 178 -17.64 -3.25 -11.57
CA TYR A 178 -16.48 -3.19 -10.68
C TYR A 178 -15.14 -3.06 -11.42
N MET A 179 -15.17 -2.81 -12.73
CA MET A 179 -13.95 -2.74 -13.56
C MET A 179 -12.97 -1.68 -13.04
N PHE A 180 -13.48 -0.49 -12.68
CA PHE A 180 -12.66 0.63 -12.23
C PHE A 180 -12.31 0.58 -10.74
N ASN A 181 -13.18 0.01 -9.89
CA ASN A 181 -12.89 -0.24 -8.48
C ASN A 181 -13.33 -1.67 -8.09
N PRO A 182 -12.43 -2.67 -8.21
CA PRO A 182 -12.74 -4.08 -7.96
C PRO A 182 -12.55 -4.51 -6.50
N TYR A 183 -12.16 -3.60 -5.62
CA TYR A 183 -11.84 -3.88 -4.23
C TYR A 183 -13.00 -3.82 -3.22
N PRO A 184 -14.18 -3.19 -3.48
CA PRO A 184 -15.24 -3.06 -2.46
C PRO A 184 -15.70 -4.39 -1.87
N LEU A 185 -15.77 -5.46 -2.67
CA LEU A 185 -16.23 -6.77 -2.24
C LEU A 185 -15.11 -7.69 -1.71
N SER A 186 -13.85 -7.24 -1.81
CA SER A 186 -12.67 -8.10 -1.56
C SER A 186 -12.45 -8.39 -0.07
N GLY A 187 -12.83 -7.47 0.82
CA GLY A 187 -12.46 -7.54 2.24
C GLY A 187 -10.97 -7.29 2.51
N LEU A 188 -10.25 -6.74 1.52
CA LEU A 188 -8.90 -6.21 1.71
C LEU A 188 -8.97 -4.81 2.33
N TYR A 189 -7.99 -4.48 3.15
CA TYR A 189 -7.86 -3.15 3.71
C TYR A 189 -7.23 -2.18 2.69
N PRO A 190 -7.54 -0.87 2.75
CA PRO A 190 -6.98 0.09 1.82
C PRO A 190 -5.44 0.14 1.87
N TRP A 191 -4.84 0.05 3.06
CA TRP A 191 -3.39 0.04 3.22
C TRP A 191 -2.73 -1.21 2.62
N GLU A 192 -3.42 -2.36 2.62
CA GLU A 192 -2.94 -3.60 1.99
C GLU A 192 -2.83 -3.42 0.48
N ILE A 193 -3.91 -2.92 -0.12
CA ILE A 193 -4.02 -2.66 -1.57
C ILE A 193 -2.93 -1.68 -2.01
N ILE A 194 -2.79 -0.56 -1.29
CA ILE A 194 -1.80 0.47 -1.61
C ILE A 194 -0.38 -0.05 -1.43
N LYS A 195 -0.10 -0.76 -0.33
CA LYS A 195 1.23 -1.30 -0.05
C LYS A 195 1.67 -2.30 -1.12
N ASP A 196 0.77 -3.15 -1.59
CA ASP A 196 1.06 -4.08 -2.67
C ASP A 196 1.25 -3.38 -4.01
N LYS A 197 0.40 -2.40 -4.35
CA LYS A 197 0.53 -1.59 -5.57
C LYS A 197 1.87 -0.86 -5.61
N LEU A 198 2.26 -0.23 -4.52
CA LEU A 198 3.55 0.47 -4.40
C LEU A 198 4.77 -0.46 -4.38
N ARG A 199 4.58 -1.75 -4.11
CA ARG A 199 5.66 -2.76 -4.11
C ARG A 199 5.98 -3.26 -5.52
N VAL A 200 5.00 -3.32 -6.42
CA VAL A 200 5.23 -3.69 -7.82
C VAL A 200 6.15 -2.64 -8.44
N LYS A 201 7.29 -3.07 -8.98
CA LYS A 201 8.31 -2.19 -9.61
C LYS A 201 7.83 -1.65 -10.98
N GLY A 202 6.62 -1.14 -11.07
CA GLY A 202 6.22 -0.23 -12.14
C GLY A 202 6.67 1.19 -11.78
N ASP A 203 6.92 2.03 -12.78
CA ASP A 203 7.05 3.46 -12.52
C ASP A 203 5.74 3.97 -11.90
N ILE A 204 5.79 4.94 -10.98
CA ILE A 204 4.59 5.63 -10.45
C ILE A 204 3.74 6.19 -11.60
N TYR A 205 4.35 6.42 -12.76
CA TYR A 205 3.67 6.83 -13.99
C TYR A 205 2.94 5.70 -14.75
N ASP A 206 3.22 4.42 -14.46
CA ASP A 206 2.61 3.25 -15.13
C ASP A 206 1.28 2.78 -14.47
N PHE A 207 0.87 3.42 -13.38
CA PHE A 207 -0.32 3.09 -12.57
C PHE A 207 -1.63 3.52 -13.25
N GLU A 208 -2.06 2.91 -14.35
CA GLU A 208 -3.35 3.23 -15.00
C GLU A 208 -4.17 1.96 -15.30
N LYS A 209 -4.68 1.29 -14.26
CA LYS A 209 -5.58 0.15 -14.41
C LYS A 209 -6.78 0.11 -13.46
N ASP A 210 -6.77 0.83 -12.33
CA ASP A 210 -7.93 0.98 -11.44
C ASP A 210 -7.89 2.27 -10.57
N TYR A 211 -8.90 2.46 -9.71
CA TYR A 211 -9.08 3.67 -8.92
C TYR A 211 -7.94 3.97 -7.93
N TYR A 212 -7.40 2.95 -7.25
CA TYR A 212 -6.29 3.15 -6.31
C TYR A 212 -5.01 3.58 -7.02
N ASP A 213 -4.81 3.13 -8.26
CA ASP A 213 -3.71 3.57 -9.10
C ASP A 213 -3.80 5.10 -9.36
N THR A 214 -5.01 5.60 -9.58
CA THR A 214 -5.28 7.05 -9.73
C THR A 214 -4.93 7.80 -8.44
N LEU A 215 -5.37 7.32 -7.27
CA LEU A 215 -5.08 7.95 -5.98
C LEU A 215 -3.57 7.99 -5.68
N ILE A 216 -2.84 6.92 -5.99
CA ILE A 216 -1.38 6.86 -5.85
C ILE A 216 -0.72 7.91 -6.75
N LYS A 217 -1.14 8.01 -8.02
CA LYS A 217 -0.65 9.03 -8.97
C LYS A 217 -0.96 10.45 -8.50
N GLU A 218 -2.14 10.70 -7.94
CA GLU A 218 -2.50 12.01 -7.41
C GLU A 218 -1.68 12.41 -6.18
N THR A 219 -1.31 11.43 -5.36
CA THR A 219 -0.46 11.62 -4.17
C THR A 219 0.97 12.03 -4.54
N PHE A 220 1.58 11.36 -5.52
CA PHE A 220 3.02 11.55 -5.85
C PHE A 220 3.31 12.34 -7.14
N GLY A 221 2.32 12.53 -8.01
CA GLY A 221 2.52 13.06 -9.36
C GLY A 221 2.47 14.59 -9.49
N ARG A 222 2.78 15.09 -10.69
CA ARG A 222 2.55 16.50 -11.08
C ARG A 222 1.07 16.93 -10.96
N ASN A 223 0.17 15.94 -10.90
CA ASN A 223 -1.26 16.12 -10.69
C ASN A 223 -1.63 16.68 -9.30
N SER A 224 -0.69 16.71 -8.36
CA SER A 224 -0.88 17.40 -7.08
C SER A 224 -1.10 18.93 -7.23
N GLN A 225 -0.81 19.47 -8.43
CA GLN A 225 -1.03 20.88 -8.80
C GLN A 225 -2.25 21.07 -9.72
N ARG A 226 -3.08 20.04 -9.91
CA ARG A 226 -4.29 20.17 -10.75
C ARG A 226 -5.19 21.26 -10.20
N LYS A 227 -5.61 22.16 -11.08
CA LYS A 227 -6.57 23.21 -10.77
C LYS A 227 -7.98 22.65 -10.65
N ALA A 228 -8.87 23.35 -9.96
CA ALA A 228 -10.27 22.95 -9.76
C ALA A 228 -10.97 22.52 -11.06
N LEU A 229 -10.77 23.26 -12.15
CA LEU A 229 -11.30 22.92 -13.49
C LEU A 229 -10.81 21.56 -14.00
N GLN A 230 -9.53 21.23 -13.80
CA GLN A 230 -8.95 19.95 -14.25
C GLN A 230 -9.47 18.77 -13.42
N ILE A 231 -9.74 19.01 -12.14
CA ILE A 231 -10.37 18.03 -11.26
C ILE A 231 -11.81 17.76 -11.75
N TYR A 232 -12.58 18.82 -12.00
CA TYR A 232 -13.92 18.71 -12.56
C TYR A 232 -13.96 18.03 -13.93
N TYR A 233 -12.99 18.33 -14.80
CA TYR A 233 -12.87 17.68 -16.11
C TYR A 233 -12.70 16.16 -15.98
N THR A 234 -11.87 15.72 -15.04
CA THR A 234 -11.67 14.28 -14.78
C THR A 234 -12.96 13.66 -14.25
N ASP A 235 -13.66 14.34 -13.34
CA ASP A 235 -14.89 13.82 -12.74
C ASP A 235 -16.02 13.68 -13.79
N ILE A 236 -16.18 14.64 -14.71
CA ILE A 236 -17.17 14.54 -15.81
C ILE A 236 -16.90 13.39 -16.77
N LEU A 237 -15.63 13.18 -17.15
CA LEU A 237 -15.26 12.10 -18.08
C LEU A 237 -15.61 10.71 -17.53
N HIS A 238 -15.84 10.58 -16.22
CA HIS A 238 -16.26 9.34 -15.58
C HIS A 238 -17.77 9.22 -15.38
N GLU A 239 -18.51 10.32 -15.44
CA GLU A 239 -19.96 10.34 -15.21
C GLU A 239 -20.78 10.23 -16.51
N ILE A 240 -20.18 10.53 -17.66
CA ILE A 240 -20.89 10.65 -18.93
C ILE A 240 -20.17 9.85 -20.02
N ASP A 241 -20.84 8.81 -20.54
CA ASP A 241 -20.42 7.98 -21.68
C ASP A 241 -20.54 8.73 -23.04
N ASP A 242 -20.12 10.01 -23.10
CA ASP A 242 -20.11 10.81 -24.32
C ASP A 242 -18.68 11.21 -24.69
N ASP A 243 -18.21 10.75 -25.85
CA ASP A 243 -16.87 11.01 -26.37
C ASP A 243 -16.64 12.48 -26.76
N ASN A 244 -17.68 13.34 -26.75
CA ASN A 244 -17.61 14.73 -27.24
C ASN A 244 -17.33 15.80 -26.16
N PHE A 245 -16.45 15.52 -25.20
CA PHE A 245 -15.98 16.51 -24.21
C PHE A 245 -14.66 17.17 -24.60
N TYR A 246 -14.72 18.18 -25.47
CA TYR A 246 -13.59 19.08 -25.69
C TYR A 246 -13.49 20.13 -24.58
N TYR A 247 -12.26 20.51 -24.21
CA TYR A 247 -11.94 21.31 -23.02
C TYR A 247 -12.78 22.58 -22.83
N ALA A 248 -13.05 23.32 -23.91
CA ALA A 248 -13.84 24.57 -23.87
C ALA A 248 -15.34 24.36 -23.53
N LYS A 249 -15.90 23.16 -23.77
CA LYS A 249 -17.25 22.80 -23.32
C LYS A 249 -17.26 22.60 -21.80
N VAL A 250 -16.26 21.88 -21.27
CA VAL A 250 -16.17 21.62 -19.83
C VAL A 250 -15.81 22.87 -19.03
N GLU A 251 -14.99 23.76 -19.57
CA GLU A 251 -14.73 25.06 -18.94
C GLU A 251 -16.00 25.89 -18.78
N ARG A 252 -16.86 25.93 -19.82
CA ARG A 252 -18.18 26.59 -19.71
C ARG A 252 -19.06 25.92 -18.66
N MET A 253 -19.11 24.59 -18.62
CA MET A 253 -19.87 23.85 -17.61
C MET A 253 -19.35 24.14 -16.19
N PHE A 254 -18.03 24.19 -16.00
CA PHE A 254 -17.41 24.51 -14.71
C PHE A 254 -17.74 25.92 -14.25
N ASN A 255 -17.70 26.88 -15.18
CA ASN A 255 -18.01 28.26 -14.88
C ASN A 255 -19.48 28.47 -14.51
N ASN A 256 -20.36 27.67 -15.11
CA ASN A 256 -21.80 27.65 -14.85
C ASN A 256 -22.20 26.73 -13.68
N LEU A 257 -21.26 26.10 -12.97
CA LEU A 257 -21.58 25.29 -11.79
C LEU A 257 -22.25 26.14 -10.71
N PRO A 258 -23.26 25.59 -10.01
CA PRO A 258 -23.79 26.23 -8.81
C PRO A 258 -22.67 26.56 -7.82
N PRO A 259 -22.72 27.71 -7.11
CA PRO A 259 -21.65 28.12 -6.20
C PRO A 259 -21.19 27.02 -5.22
N PRO A 260 -22.09 26.21 -4.61
CA PRO A 260 -21.67 25.12 -3.73
C PRO A 260 -20.84 24.04 -4.45
N LYS A 261 -21.22 23.67 -5.68
CA LYS A 261 -20.46 22.68 -6.48
C LYS A 261 -19.12 23.26 -6.94
N LYS A 262 -19.08 24.55 -7.29
CA LYS A 262 -17.83 25.21 -7.70
C LYS A 262 -16.85 25.33 -6.53
N GLN A 263 -17.35 25.70 -5.36
CA GLN A 263 -16.57 25.80 -4.12
C GLN A 263 -15.96 24.45 -3.72
N TYR A 264 -16.68 23.34 -3.92
CA TYR A 264 -16.16 21.99 -3.71
C TYR A 264 -14.84 21.73 -4.46
N TYR A 265 -14.79 22.03 -5.77
CA TYR A 265 -13.59 21.82 -6.57
C TYR A 265 -12.43 22.74 -6.18
N LEU A 266 -12.72 23.99 -5.81
CA LEU A 266 -11.73 24.95 -5.34
C LEU A 266 -11.12 24.54 -3.99
N GLU A 267 -11.96 24.07 -3.06
CA GLU A 267 -11.48 23.54 -1.78
C GLU A 267 -10.60 22.30 -1.97
N LYS A 268 -10.99 21.42 -2.89
CA LYS A 268 -10.22 20.22 -3.26
C LYS A 268 -8.86 20.58 -3.85
N GLU A 269 -8.79 21.58 -4.73
CA GLU A 269 -7.52 22.13 -5.23
C GLU A 269 -6.64 22.65 -4.07
N ARG A 270 -7.17 23.51 -3.20
CA ARG A 270 -6.42 24.08 -2.07
C ARG A 270 -5.84 22.98 -1.18
N LYS A 271 -6.66 22.02 -0.77
CA LYS A 271 -6.21 20.92 0.07
C LYS A 271 -5.14 20.08 -0.65
N ARG A 272 -5.22 19.90 -1.99
CA ARG A 272 -4.23 19.13 -2.78
C ARG A 272 -2.88 19.82 -2.75
N GLN A 273 -2.88 21.14 -2.87
CA GLN A 273 -1.67 21.94 -2.77
C GLN A 273 -1.07 21.86 -1.35
N GLU A 274 -1.88 21.93 -0.30
CA GLU A 274 -1.44 21.79 1.09
C GLU A 274 -0.82 20.41 1.35
N HIS A 275 -1.49 19.34 0.92
CA HIS A 275 -0.98 17.98 1.04
C HIS A 275 0.33 17.81 0.26
N ALA A 276 0.41 18.33 -0.97
CA ALA A 276 1.62 18.30 -1.78
C ALA A 276 2.79 19.04 -1.10
N MET A 277 2.52 20.18 -0.46
CA MET A 277 3.53 20.89 0.34
C MET A 277 4.01 20.05 1.51
N LYS A 278 3.10 19.41 2.27
CA LYS A 278 3.45 18.49 3.37
C LYS A 278 4.31 17.32 2.89
N ILE A 279 4.04 16.78 1.70
CA ILE A 279 4.83 15.70 1.07
C ILE A 279 6.24 16.19 0.70
N ARG A 280 6.35 17.32 -0.02
CA ARG A 280 7.64 17.85 -0.51
C ARG A 280 8.60 18.18 0.63
N LEU A 281 8.08 18.55 1.79
CA LEU A 281 8.86 18.85 2.99
C LEU A 281 9.33 17.59 3.76
N ARG A 282 8.98 16.37 3.32
CA ARG A 282 9.43 15.11 3.94
C ARG A 282 10.54 14.44 3.11
N PRO A 283 11.82 14.83 3.26
CA PRO A 283 12.90 13.99 2.78
C PRO A 283 13.13 12.84 3.79
N TYR A 284 12.62 11.64 3.49
CA TYR A 284 13.21 10.40 4.02
C TYR A 284 14.47 10.00 3.23
N LYS A 285 15.06 10.94 2.47
CA LYS A 285 16.44 10.74 2.02
C LYS A 285 17.31 10.89 3.25
N HIS A 286 17.87 9.78 3.73
CA HIS A 286 18.96 9.82 4.70
C HIS A 286 19.95 10.86 4.21
N LYS A 287 20.16 11.90 5.03
CA LYS A 287 21.16 12.91 4.74
C LYS A 287 22.49 12.17 4.68
N THR A 288 23.13 12.20 3.51
CA THR A 288 24.49 11.69 3.35
C THR A 288 25.40 12.38 4.38
N PRO A 289 26.55 11.78 4.75
CA PRO A 289 27.51 12.43 5.65
C PRO A 289 27.82 13.86 5.18
N TYR A 290 28.04 14.03 3.87
CA TYR A 290 28.18 15.34 3.25
C TYR A 290 26.95 16.25 3.43
N SER A 291 25.73 15.76 3.27
CA SER A 291 24.52 16.57 3.48
C SER A 291 24.36 17.01 4.95
N ARG A 292 24.81 16.21 5.92
CA ARG A 292 24.78 16.59 7.34
C ARG A 292 25.81 17.68 7.62
N PHE A 293 27.04 17.44 7.16
CA PHE A 293 28.11 18.44 7.20
C PHE A 293 27.65 19.74 6.55
N LEU A 294 27.11 19.70 5.33
CA LEU A 294 26.62 20.87 4.62
C LEU A 294 25.57 21.65 5.43
N ILE A 295 24.66 20.95 6.12
CA ILE A 295 23.67 21.61 6.97
C ILE A 295 24.32 22.28 8.18
N GLN A 296 25.26 21.62 8.85
CA GLN A 296 25.97 22.21 9.98
C GLN A 296 26.84 23.39 9.54
N PHE A 297 27.62 23.20 8.49
CA PHE A 297 28.46 24.22 7.85
C PHE A 297 27.62 25.42 7.43
N SER A 298 26.44 25.19 6.82
CA SER A 298 25.55 26.28 6.38
C SER A 298 24.98 27.14 7.51
N LYS A 299 25.02 26.66 8.77
CA LYS A 299 24.59 27.45 9.93
C LYS A 299 25.69 28.37 10.46
N THR A 300 26.96 28.05 10.20
CA THR A 300 28.12 28.73 10.79
C THR A 300 28.94 29.48 9.75
N TYR A 301 28.81 29.15 8.47
CA TYR A 301 29.57 29.74 7.40
C TYR A 301 28.81 30.87 6.73
N GLU A 302 29.39 32.07 6.76
CA GLU A 302 28.94 33.24 6.03
C GLU A 302 29.82 33.46 4.79
N PRO A 303 29.26 33.39 3.57
CA PRO A 303 30.03 33.61 2.35
C PRO A 303 30.58 35.04 2.30
N THR A 304 31.83 35.18 1.86
CA THR A 304 32.44 36.51 1.65
C THR A 304 31.82 37.23 0.45
N ASN A 305 31.94 38.57 0.42
CA ASN A 305 31.46 39.37 -0.70
C ASN A 305 32.11 38.96 -2.04
N GLU A 306 33.38 38.54 -2.01
CA GLU A 306 34.09 38.03 -3.20
C GLU A 306 33.48 36.73 -3.73
N GLU A 307 33.12 35.81 -2.83
CA GLU A 307 32.48 34.55 -3.20
C GLU A 307 31.06 34.72 -3.73
N LEU A 308 30.36 35.77 -3.28
CA LEU A 308 29.05 36.15 -3.81
C LEU A 308 29.16 36.82 -5.18
N ASN A 309 30.15 37.70 -5.36
CA ASN A 309 30.38 38.43 -6.61
C ASN A 309 30.92 37.52 -7.74
N GLY A 310 31.57 36.41 -7.40
CA GLY A 310 32.01 35.38 -8.35
C GLY A 310 30.90 34.45 -8.86
N LEU A 311 29.63 34.69 -8.49
CA LEU A 311 28.47 33.90 -8.90
C LEU A 311 27.52 34.70 -9.79
N ASN A 312 26.76 33.99 -10.62
CA ASN A 312 25.95 34.58 -11.70
C ASN A 312 24.96 35.65 -11.19
N SER A 313 25.03 36.85 -11.76
CA SER A 313 24.33 38.08 -11.32
C SER A 313 22.80 38.04 -11.44
N ASN A 314 22.25 37.04 -12.15
CA ASN A 314 20.81 36.90 -12.37
C ASN A 314 20.09 36.04 -11.33
N ALA A 315 20.81 35.50 -10.33
CA ALA A 315 20.21 34.70 -9.25
C ALA A 315 19.78 35.58 -8.06
N SER A 316 18.72 35.19 -7.35
CA SER A 316 18.33 35.89 -6.11
C SER A 316 19.44 35.83 -5.06
N LYS A 317 19.55 36.86 -4.20
CA LYS A 317 20.56 36.94 -3.13
C LYS A 317 20.63 35.68 -2.26
N ASN A 318 19.46 35.13 -1.90
CA ASN A 318 19.36 33.87 -1.16
C ASN A 318 19.89 32.66 -1.92
N ASN A 319 19.71 32.61 -3.24
CA ASN A 319 20.24 31.53 -4.07
C ASN A 319 21.76 31.65 -4.25
N MET A 320 22.27 32.88 -4.40
CA MET A 320 23.73 33.12 -4.47
C MET A 320 24.43 32.70 -3.17
N GLN A 321 23.88 33.08 -2.02
CA GLN A 321 24.39 32.64 -0.71
C GLN A 321 24.39 31.11 -0.60
N LYS A 322 23.28 30.44 -0.90
CA LYS A 322 23.20 28.97 -0.87
C LYS A 322 24.24 28.32 -1.79
N LEU A 323 24.46 28.86 -2.98
CA LEU A 323 25.44 28.31 -3.92
C LEU A 323 26.87 28.49 -3.42
N ALA A 324 27.20 29.67 -2.89
CA ALA A 324 28.51 29.96 -2.30
C ALA A 324 28.80 29.04 -1.11
N THR A 325 27.86 28.93 -0.17
CA THR A 325 27.94 28.01 0.98
C THR A 325 28.11 26.56 0.53
N THR A 326 27.40 26.12 -0.51
CA THR A 326 27.51 24.74 -1.03
C THR A 326 28.87 24.49 -1.68
N LYS A 327 29.41 25.46 -2.43
CA LYS A 327 30.75 25.36 -3.04
C LYS A 327 31.86 25.38 -2.00
N ALA A 328 31.73 26.19 -0.95
CA ALA A 328 32.67 26.23 0.16
C ALA A 328 32.65 24.91 0.94
N ALA A 329 31.46 24.43 1.31
CA ALA A 329 31.29 23.13 1.94
C ALA A 329 31.88 21.98 1.10
N ALA A 330 31.72 21.99 -0.23
CA ALA A 330 32.30 20.96 -1.08
C ALA A 330 33.84 20.97 -1.08
N ARG A 331 34.46 22.16 -0.94
CA ARG A 331 35.92 22.31 -0.82
C ARG A 331 36.39 21.78 0.53
N GLU A 332 35.74 22.21 1.60
CA GLU A 332 36.04 21.79 2.98
C GLU A 332 35.83 20.27 3.17
N TRP A 333 34.79 19.70 2.59
CA TRP A 333 34.55 18.25 2.69
C TRP A 333 35.65 17.41 2.03
N LYS A 334 36.33 17.95 1.00
CA LYS A 334 37.43 17.26 0.32
C LYS A 334 38.71 17.26 1.16
N THR A 335 38.89 18.20 2.08
CA THR A 335 40.06 18.27 2.94
C THR A 335 39.97 17.34 4.15
N PHE A 336 38.75 16.90 4.52
CA PHE A 336 38.54 15.96 5.62
C PHE A 336 39.15 14.58 5.35
N THR A 337 39.77 14.03 6.39
CA THR A 337 40.19 12.63 6.51
C THR A 337 38.98 11.69 6.59
N GLU A 338 39.20 10.38 6.40
CA GLU A 338 38.10 9.40 6.53
C GLU A 338 37.60 9.28 7.98
N GLU A 339 38.46 9.50 8.97
CA GLU A 339 38.13 9.57 10.39
C GLU A 339 37.21 10.76 10.70
N GLU A 340 37.50 11.93 10.13
CA GLU A 340 36.65 13.12 10.30
C GLU A 340 35.30 12.96 9.59
N LYS A 341 35.28 12.34 8.40
CA LYS A 341 34.03 12.03 7.69
C LYS A 341 33.16 11.04 8.47
N LYS A 342 33.76 10.11 9.22
CA LYS A 342 33.03 9.18 10.11
C LYS A 342 32.25 9.88 11.21
N LEU A 343 32.67 11.07 11.66
CA LEU A 343 31.90 11.88 12.63
C LEU A 343 30.53 12.30 12.09
N TYR A 344 30.38 12.35 10.76
CA TYR A 344 29.13 12.65 10.07
C TYR A 344 28.39 11.40 9.59
N GLU A 345 28.93 10.20 9.81
CA GLU A 345 28.21 8.95 9.57
C GLU A 345 27.23 8.64 10.71
N ASP A 346 26.07 8.08 10.35
CA ASP A 346 25.14 7.57 11.37
C ASP A 346 25.67 6.25 11.91
N VAL A 347 25.82 6.15 13.22
CA VAL A 347 26.22 4.90 13.90
C VAL A 347 25.18 3.79 13.64
N ASP A 348 23.91 4.16 13.43
CA ASP A 348 22.78 3.28 13.14
C ASP A 348 22.36 3.29 11.64
N LYS A 349 23.33 3.41 10.73
CA LYS A 349 23.07 3.44 9.28
C LYS A 349 22.51 2.10 8.79
N ILE A 350 21.18 2.01 8.74
CA ILE A 350 20.47 0.97 7.98
C ILE A 350 20.82 1.21 6.51
N SER A 351 21.54 0.26 5.89
CA SER A 351 21.90 0.38 4.47
C SER A 351 20.65 0.46 3.61
N SER A 352 20.65 1.35 2.61
CA SER A 352 19.52 1.54 1.68
C SER A 352 19.17 0.29 0.89
N ASN A 353 20.09 -0.68 0.82
CA ASN A 353 19.89 -1.95 0.15
C ASN A 353 19.19 -3.00 1.04
N THR A 354 19.08 -2.75 2.35
CA THR A 354 18.42 -3.68 3.28
C THR A 354 16.91 -3.75 3.04
N ARG A 355 16.32 -4.91 3.35
CA ARG A 355 14.86 -5.09 3.32
C ARG A 355 14.18 -4.12 4.28
N LEU A 356 14.72 -3.95 5.50
CA LEU A 356 14.19 -3.00 6.49
C LEU A 356 14.06 -1.59 5.92
N TYR A 357 15.11 -1.03 5.32
CA TYR A 357 15.03 0.31 4.72
C TYR A 357 13.96 0.40 3.63
N LYS A 358 13.89 -0.60 2.73
CA LYS A 358 12.90 -0.63 1.66
C LYS A 358 11.48 -0.69 2.20
N GLU A 359 11.24 -1.48 3.24
CA GLU A 359 9.94 -1.56 3.91
C GLU A 359 9.60 -0.24 4.62
N MET A 360 10.56 0.40 5.29
CA MET A 360 10.33 1.72 5.91
C MET A 360 9.95 2.79 4.89
N ILE A 361 10.63 2.82 3.73
CA ILE A 361 10.26 3.72 2.62
C ILE A 361 8.87 3.40 2.09
N LEU A 362 8.54 2.12 1.96
CA LEU A 362 7.24 1.67 1.48
C LEU A 362 6.13 2.06 2.46
N ASP A 363 6.29 1.80 3.75
CA ASP A 363 5.35 2.20 4.81
C ASP A 363 5.14 3.71 4.80
N TRP A 364 6.21 4.49 4.67
CA TRP A 364 6.11 5.94 4.54
C TRP A 364 5.28 6.37 3.32
N LYS A 365 5.48 5.74 2.16
CA LYS A 365 4.68 6.03 0.96
C LYS A 365 3.21 5.62 1.16
N VAL A 366 2.94 4.48 1.79
CA VAL A 366 1.59 4.03 2.13
C VAL A 366 0.91 5.05 3.02
N GLU A 367 1.57 5.55 4.06
CA GLU A 367 1.02 6.59 4.93
C GLU A 367 0.65 7.86 4.17
N MET A 368 1.46 8.27 3.19
CA MET A 368 1.16 9.46 2.39
C MET A 368 -0.10 9.28 1.54
N VAL A 369 -0.24 8.12 0.88
CA VAL A 369 -1.43 7.82 0.07
C VAL A 369 -2.66 7.64 0.95
N MET A 370 -2.52 6.99 2.11
CA MET A 370 -3.61 6.87 3.07
C MET A 370 -4.03 8.24 3.61
N ASP A 371 -3.09 9.08 4.02
CA ASP A 371 -3.39 10.46 4.40
C ASP A 371 -4.11 11.19 3.25
N TYR A 372 -3.66 11.01 2.01
CA TYR A 372 -4.34 11.58 0.85
C TYR A 372 -5.77 11.08 0.71
N ILE A 373 -6.01 9.78 0.76
CA ILE A 373 -7.36 9.19 0.62
C ILE A 373 -8.31 9.73 1.69
N TYR A 374 -7.86 9.78 2.94
CA TYR A 374 -8.71 10.20 4.06
C TYR A 374 -8.81 11.73 4.21
N GLU A 375 -7.80 12.50 3.80
CA GLU A 375 -7.87 13.98 3.77
C GLU A 375 -8.64 14.49 2.53
N MET A 376 -8.60 13.77 1.41
CA MET A 376 -8.90 14.29 0.06
C MET A 376 -9.88 13.46 -0.75
N GLY A 377 -9.91 12.15 -0.53
CA GLY A 377 -10.64 11.17 -1.34
C GLY A 377 -12.15 11.21 -1.16
N GLY A 378 -12.65 11.81 -0.08
CA GLY A 378 -14.10 11.85 0.20
C GLY A 378 -14.62 10.44 0.53
N VAL A 379 -14.12 9.88 1.63
CA VAL A 379 -14.51 8.55 2.10
C VAL A 379 -15.98 8.55 2.58
N TYR A 380 -16.82 7.65 2.06
CA TYR A 380 -18.19 7.47 2.56
C TYR A 380 -18.20 6.95 4.01
N GLY A 381 -19.25 7.30 4.77
CA GLY A 381 -19.62 6.59 6.00
C GLY A 381 -18.66 6.68 7.20
N LEU A 382 -17.66 7.56 7.15
CA LEU A 382 -16.74 7.77 8.27
C LEU A 382 -17.08 9.01 9.06
N HIS A 383 -17.10 8.85 10.39
CA HIS A 383 -17.24 9.97 11.29
C HIS A 383 -16.05 10.92 11.12
N SER A 384 -16.29 12.21 11.33
CA SER A 384 -15.24 13.23 11.25
C SER A 384 -14.10 12.97 12.21
N SER A 385 -14.25 12.13 13.24
CA SER A 385 -13.21 11.72 14.20
C SER A 385 -12.41 10.47 13.81
N TYR A 386 -12.78 9.77 12.73
CA TYR A 386 -12.15 8.50 12.39
C TYR A 386 -10.65 8.66 12.10
N ASN A 387 -9.85 7.79 12.71
CA ASN A 387 -8.40 7.75 12.56
C ASN A 387 -7.97 6.41 11.95
N TRP A 388 -7.67 6.44 10.65
CA TRP A 388 -7.27 5.24 9.91
C TRP A 388 -6.01 4.57 10.48
N ARG A 389 -5.14 5.31 11.19
CA ARG A 389 -3.93 4.75 11.80
C ARG A 389 -4.24 3.95 13.06
N GLU A 390 -5.21 4.41 13.85
CA GLU A 390 -5.69 3.67 15.03
C GLU A 390 -6.40 2.41 14.57
N ASP A 391 -7.28 2.50 13.56
CA ASP A 391 -7.92 1.32 12.97
C ASP A 391 -6.88 0.35 12.39
N MET A 392 -5.92 0.84 11.59
CA MET A 392 -4.81 0.02 11.11
C MET A 392 -4.04 -0.64 12.26
N HIS A 393 -3.76 0.10 13.34
CA HIS A 393 -3.06 -0.46 14.49
C HIS A 393 -3.84 -1.59 15.17
N GLU A 394 -5.13 -1.40 15.39
CA GLU A 394 -6.03 -2.37 16.00
C GLU A 394 -6.17 -3.63 15.13
N LYS A 395 -6.32 -3.46 13.81
CA LYS A 395 -6.50 -4.59 12.88
C LYS A 395 -5.22 -5.37 12.63
N ILE A 396 -4.09 -4.68 12.62
CA ILE A 396 -2.80 -5.32 12.41
C ILE A 396 -2.32 -6.02 13.68
N ASN A 397 -2.76 -5.62 14.88
CA ASN A 397 -2.45 -6.28 16.15
C ASN A 397 -0.94 -6.60 16.34
N GLY A 398 -0.07 -5.66 15.95
CA GLY A 398 1.39 -5.81 16.06
C GLY A 398 2.06 -6.59 14.92
N TYR A 399 1.32 -7.19 13.99
CA TYR A 399 1.89 -7.85 12.82
C TYR A 399 2.41 -6.84 11.76
N ARG A 400 3.07 -7.33 10.72
CA ARG A 400 3.50 -6.50 9.59
C ARG A 400 2.95 -7.03 8.29
N TYR A 401 2.26 -6.18 7.53
CA TYR A 401 1.82 -6.55 6.19
C TYR A 401 2.99 -6.51 5.20
N LEU A 402 3.39 -7.65 4.66
CA LEU A 402 4.47 -7.81 3.69
C LEU A 402 4.02 -8.72 2.55
N ASN A 403 3.99 -8.20 1.32
CA ASN A 403 3.78 -9.01 0.10
C ASN A 403 2.56 -9.94 0.20
N ARG A 404 1.37 -9.36 0.37
CA ARG A 404 0.10 -10.11 0.49
C ARG A 404 -0.01 -11.07 1.68
N MET A 405 0.74 -10.84 2.76
CA MET A 405 0.59 -11.59 4.01
C MET A 405 0.96 -10.74 5.22
N TYR A 406 0.42 -11.09 6.39
CA TYR A 406 0.97 -10.62 7.65
C TYR A 406 2.12 -11.51 8.10
N VAL A 407 3.09 -10.90 8.78
CA VAL A 407 4.20 -11.60 9.43
C VAL A 407 4.37 -11.08 10.86
N ASP A 408 4.81 -11.94 11.76
CA ASP A 408 5.14 -11.58 13.15
C ASP A 408 6.50 -10.86 13.24
N LYS A 409 7.44 -11.25 12.36
CA LYS A 409 8.82 -10.77 12.42
C LYS A 409 9.36 -10.43 11.04
N LEU A 410 10.19 -9.40 10.99
CA LEU A 410 10.93 -9.07 9.76
C LEU A 410 12.35 -9.66 9.86
N VAL A 411 12.64 -10.57 8.93
CA VAL A 411 13.96 -11.18 8.78
C VAL A 411 14.71 -10.52 7.62
N TYR A 412 15.92 -10.03 7.86
CA TYR A 412 16.76 -9.42 6.83
C TYR A 412 18.26 -9.54 7.12
N LEU A 413 19.07 -9.25 6.10
CA LEU A 413 20.53 -9.23 6.23
C LEU A 413 21.04 -7.81 6.45
N HIS A 414 21.89 -7.62 7.45
CA HIS A 414 22.61 -6.38 7.71
C HIS A 414 24.11 -6.66 7.87
N LYS A 415 24.93 -6.10 6.98
CA LYS A 415 26.40 -6.31 6.98
C LYS A 415 26.81 -7.80 7.05
N GLY A 416 26.06 -8.66 6.36
CA GLY A 416 26.30 -10.12 6.33
C GLY A 416 25.68 -10.91 7.47
N ASN A 417 25.11 -10.26 8.50
CA ASN A 417 24.48 -10.91 9.63
C ASN A 417 22.96 -10.99 9.45
N LEU A 418 22.36 -12.10 9.90
CA LEU A 418 20.92 -12.25 9.97
C LEU A 418 20.37 -11.45 11.14
N VAL A 419 19.39 -10.59 10.86
CA VAL A 419 18.69 -9.79 11.86
C VAL A 419 17.21 -10.15 11.83
N VAL A 420 16.65 -10.35 13.03
CA VAL A 420 15.23 -10.58 13.25
C VAL A 420 14.71 -9.44 14.10
N THR A 421 13.85 -8.60 13.53
CA THR A 421 13.17 -7.53 14.27
C THR A 421 11.77 -7.97 14.65
N ARG A 422 11.44 -7.79 15.93
CA ARG A 422 10.08 -7.85 16.48
C ARG A 422 9.63 -6.40 16.72
N ASP A 423 8.35 -6.12 16.53
CA ASP A 423 7.79 -4.80 16.92
C ASP A 423 7.64 -4.66 18.44
#